data_AF-A0A950MVX7-F1
#
_entry.id   AF-A0A950MVX7-F1
#
_cell.length_a   1.000
_cell.length_b   1.000
_cell.length_c   1.000
_cell.angle_alpha   90.00
_cell.angle_beta   90.00
_cell.angle_gamma   90.00
#
_symmetry.space_group_name_H-M   'P 1'
#
loop_
_entity.id
_entity.type
_entity.pdbx_description
1 polymer ?
#
loop_
_entity_poly.entity_id
_entity_poly.type
_entity_poly.pdbx_seq_one_letter_code
_entity_poly.pdbx_strand_id
1 'polypeptide(L)' 'MTERAFDPEAVVDAMTPLLRLTLTPESRAAAIVHLKIAAEHAQKLLSVPLDDADEPAPVFTA' A
#
# COMPACT_ATOMS: atom_id res chain seq x y z
N MET A 1 17.58 -12.31 0.59
CA MET A 1 17.30 -10.95 1.10
C MET A 1 16.29 -11.10 2.21
N THR A 2 16.60 -10.67 3.44
CA THR A 2 15.61 -10.70 4.52
C THR A 2 14.60 -9.62 4.20
N GLU A 3 13.41 -10.01 3.73
CA GLU A 3 12.35 -9.06 3.41
C GLU A 3 11.98 -8.34 4.71
N ARG A 4 12.24 -7.03 4.75
CA ARG A 4 11.94 -6.23 5.93
C ARG A 4 10.42 -6.19 6.06
N ALA A 5 9.90 -6.65 7.20
CA ALA A 5 8.47 -6.63 7.46
C ALA A 5 7.89 -5.23 7.22
N PHE A 6 6.71 -5.16 6.61
CA PHE A 6 6.02 -3.91 6.32
C PHE A 6 5.75 -3.13 7.62
N ASP A 7 6.24 -1.89 7.69
CA ASP A 7 6.07 -0.99 8.82
C ASP A 7 5.10 0.15 8.44
N PRO A 8 3.82 0.04 8.83
CA PRO A 8 2.82 1.04 8.47
C PRO A 8 3.08 2.41 9.11
N GLU A 9 3.75 2.47 10.27
CA GLU A 9 4.03 3.73 10.95
C GLU A 9 5.09 4.51 10.19
N ALA A 10 6.19 3.83 9.83
CA ALA A 10 7.24 4.42 9.01
C ALA A 10 6.71 4.90 7.65
N VAL A 11 5.78 4.14 7.04
CA VAL A 11 5.16 4.53 5.77
C VAL A 11 4.28 5.78 5.94
N VAL A 12 3.43 5.86 6.98
CA VAL A 12 2.62 7.06 7.21
C VAL A 12 3.50 8.28 7.42
N ASP A 13 4.52 8.16 8.27
CA ASP A 13 5.37 9.30 8.62
C ASP A 13 6.22 9.76 7.42
N ALA A 14 6.63 8.85 6.54
CA ALA A 14 7.34 9.18 5.30
C ALA A 14 6.43 9.77 4.21
N MET A 15 5.22 9.22 4.04
CA MET A 15 4.32 9.59 2.94
C MET A 15 3.53 10.87 3.21
N THR A 16 3.18 11.14 4.47
CA THR A 16 2.40 12.32 4.85
C THR A 16 2.99 13.63 4.31
N PRO A 17 4.28 13.95 4.51
CA PRO A 17 4.86 15.17 3.95
C PRO A 17 4.97 15.14 2.42
N LEU A 18 5.27 13.97 1.83
CA LEU A 18 5.38 13.81 0.38
C LEU A 18 4.06 14.12 -0.32
N LEU A 19 2.95 13.66 0.25
CA LEU A 19 1.59 13.87 -0.25
C LEU A 19 0.99 15.21 0.19
N ARG A 20 1.72 16.00 0.99
CA ARG A 20 1.25 17.27 1.56
C ARG A 20 -0.06 17.11 2.35
N LEU A 21 -0.18 16.02 3.10
CA LEU A 21 -1.33 15.74 3.94
C LEU A 21 -1.09 16.29 5.35
N THR A 22 -2.15 16.79 5.98
CA THR A 22 -2.16 17.11 7.41
C THR A 22 -2.96 16.04 8.14
N LEU A 23 -2.33 15.32 9.06
CA LEU A 23 -3.00 14.31 9.87
C LEU A 23 -3.12 14.79 11.31
N THR A 24 -4.31 14.62 11.89
CA THR A 24 -4.48 14.69 13.35
C THR A 24 -3.98 13.39 13.97
N PRO A 25 -3.76 13.31 15.29
CA PRO A 25 -3.42 12.06 15.95
C PRO A 25 -4.43 10.93 15.67
N GLU A 26 -5.71 11.26 15.63
CA GLU A 26 -6.80 10.32 15.37
C GLU A 26 -6.77 9.81 13.92
N SER A 27 -6.57 10.71 12.95
CA SER A 27 -6.50 10.29 11.54
C SER A 27 -5.21 9.54 11.21
N ARG A 28 -4.09 9.85 11.90
CA ARG A 28 -2.86 9.05 11.83
C ARG A 28 -3.10 7.63 12.32
N ALA A 29 -3.76 7.48 13.47
CA ALA A 29 -4.09 6.16 14.02
C ALA A 29 -4.99 5.35 13.07
N ALA A 30 -6.01 5.99 12.48
CA ALA A 30 -6.88 5.36 11.49
C ALA A 30 -6.12 4.95 10.21
N ALA A 31 -5.23 5.81 9.71
CA ALA A 31 -4.40 5.51 8.53
C ALA A 31 -3.52 4.28 8.75
N ILE A 32 -2.90 4.15 9.93
CA ILE A 32 -2.08 2.99 10.30
C ILE A 32 -2.92 1.70 10.29
N VAL A 33 -4.14 1.74 10.84
CA VAL A 33 -5.06 0.58 10.82
C VAL A 33 -5.38 0.18 9.39
N HIS A 34 -5.74 1.13 8.53
CA HIS A 34 -6.08 0.84 7.14
C HIS A 34 -4.89 0.36 6.31
N LEU A 35 -3.67 0.85 6.58
CA LEU A 35 -2.45 0.36 5.93
C LEU A 35 -2.12 -1.08 6.32
N LYS A 36 -2.38 -1.50 7.57
CA LYS A 36 -2.23 -2.90 7.98
C LYS A 36 -3.16 -3.82 7.18
N ILE A 37 -4.44 -3.44 7.07
CA ILE A 37 -5.43 -4.18 6.27
C ILE A 37 -5.03 -4.22 4.79
N ALA A 38 -4.58 -3.10 4.24
CA ALA A 38 -4.10 -3.04 2.86
C ALA A 38 -2.88 -3.95 2.62
N ALA A 39 -1.95 -4.02 3.59
CA ALA A 39 -0.79 -4.91 3.50
C ALA A 39 -1.19 -6.39 3.49
N GLU A 40 -2.16 -6.80 4.32
CA GLU A 40 -2.70 -8.17 4.29
C GLU A 40 -3.33 -8.51 2.93
N HIS A 41 -4.04 -7.55 2.31
CA HIS A 41 -4.60 -7.73 0.99
C HIS A 41 -3.53 -7.77 -0.10
N ALA A 42 -2.51 -6.92 0.00
CA ALA A 42 -1.39 -6.90 -0.92
C ALA A 42 -0.63 -8.23 -0.89
N GLN A 43 -0.41 -8.82 0.29
CA GLN A 43 0.22 -10.15 0.40
C GLN A 43 -0.57 -11.24 -0.34
N LYS A 44 -1.91 -11.21 -0.24
CA LYS A 44 -2.77 -12.15 -1.00
C LYS A 44 -2.64 -11.92 -2.51
N LEU A 45 -2.66 -10.65 -2.94
CA LEU A 45 -2.54 -10.30 -4.35
C LEU A 45 -1.17 -10.69 -4.94
N LEU A 46 -0.08 -10.40 -4.22
CA LEU A 46 1.29 -10.71 -4.64
C LEU A 46 1.60 -12.22 -4.68
N SER A 47 0.77 -13.03 -4.03
CA SER A 47 0.88 -14.50 -4.11
C SER A 47 0.34 -15.07 -5.44
N VAL A 48 -0.36 -14.27 -6.24
CA VAL A 48 -0.85 -14.68 -7.55
C VAL A 48 0.33 -14.71 -8.54
N PRO A 49 0.57 -15.81 -9.26
CA PRO A 49 1.60 -15.87 -10.28
C PRO A 49 1.24 -14.95 -11.45
N LEU A 50 2.20 -14.16 -11.91
CA LEU A 50 2.09 -13.31 -13.09
C LEU A 50 3.20 -13.65 -14.08
N ASP A 51 2.86 -13.69 -15.36
CA ASP A 51 3.80 -13.75 -16.49
C ASP A 51 4.11 -12.33 -16.97
N ASP A 52 5.27 -12.15 -17.62
CA ASP A 52 5.65 -10.88 -18.24
C ASP A 52 4.69 -10.46 -19.38
N ALA A 53 3.91 -11.42 -19.90
CA ALA A 53 2.86 -11.21 -20.89
C ALA A 53 1.50 -10.79 -20.29
N ASP A 54 1.33 -10.82 -18.96
CA ASP A 54 0.07 -10.41 -18.33
C ASP A 54 -0.07 -8.89 -18.41
N GLU A 55 -1.06 -8.43 -19.19
CA GLU A 55 -1.35 -7.02 -19.34
C GLU A 55 -2.29 -6.49 -18.25
N PRO A 56 -2.21 -5.19 -17.89
CA PRO A 56 -3.22 -4.55 -17.05
C PRO A 56 -4.63 -4.72 -17.65
N ALA A 57 -5.63 -4.76 -16.78
CA ALA A 57 -7.02 -4.80 -17.22
C ALA A 57 -7.31 -3.65 -18.21
N PRO A 58 -8.06 -3.89 -19.29
CA PRO A 58 -8.32 -2.87 -20.30
C PRO A 58 -9.14 -1.73 -19.70
N VAL A 59 -8.55 -0.54 -19.64
CA VAL A 59 -9.18 0.68 -19.09
C VAL A 59 -9.69 1.63 -20.18
N PHE A 60 -9.34 1.39 -21.44
CA PHE A 60 -9.75 2.20 -22.59
C PHE A 60 -10.13 1.29 -23.76
N THR A 61 -11.26 1.61 -24.39
CA THR A 61 -11.72 1.03 -25.65
C THR A 61 -11.76 2.13 -26.69
N ALA A 62 -11.11 1.91 -27.83
CA ALA A 62 -11.08 2.85 -28.95
C ALA A 62 -12.43 2.98 -29.66
#